data_AF-A0A1G6YAQ8-F1
#
_entry.id   AF-A0A1G6YAQ8-F1
#
_cell.length_a   1.000
_cell.length_b   1.000
_cell.length_c   1.000
_cell.angle_alpha   90.00
_cell.angle_beta   90.00
_cell.angle_gamma   90.00
#
_symmetry.space_group_name_H-M   'P 1'
#
loop_
_entity.id
_entity.type
_entity.pdbx_description
1 polymer ?
#
loop_
_entity_poly.entity_id
_entity_poly.type
_entity_poly.pdbx_seq_one_letter_code
_entity_poly.pdbx_strand_id
1 'polypeptide(L)' 'MERLKPFFPKSHGKPRVDDRCVLSGIIFINRNGLRWCDAPREYGPTKTLYNRWKRWSDPSQDLRNRAGLRKW' A
#
# COMPACT_ATOMS: atom_id res chain seq x y z
N MET A 1 21.13 -10.48 21.52
CA MET A 1 19.81 -10.84 20.93
C MET A 1 19.94 -11.92 19.84
N GLU A 2 20.76 -12.96 20.01
CA GLU A 2 20.94 -13.99 18.98
C GLU A 2 20.12 -15.27 19.20
N ARG A 3 19.82 -15.62 20.46
CA ARG A 3 19.09 -16.86 20.81
C ARG A 3 17.64 -16.89 20.31
N LEU A 4 17.02 -15.74 20.02
CA LEU A 4 15.62 -15.63 19.60
C LEU A 4 15.43 -15.57 18.07
N LYS A 5 16.49 -15.33 17.29
CA LYS A 5 16.45 -15.30 15.82
C LYS A 5 15.77 -16.53 15.17
N PRO A 6 15.91 -17.77 15.66
CA PRO A 6 15.30 -18.94 15.00
C PRO A 6 13.78 -18.98 15.10
N PHE A 7 13.19 -18.28 16.06
CA PHE A 7 11.75 -18.29 16.32
C PHE A 7 11.01 -17.15 15.61
N PHE A 8 11.73 -16.22 14.97
CA PHE A 8 11.08 -15.20 14.18
C PHE A 8 10.49 -15.83 12.92
N PRO A 9 9.18 -15.62 12.64
CA PRO A 9 8.59 -16.07 11.39
C PRO A 9 9.37 -15.45 10.23
N LYS A 10 9.88 -16.30 9.34
CA LYS A 10 10.54 -15.85 8.13
C LYS A 10 9.55 -14.99 7.35
N SER A 11 9.90 -13.74 7.07
CA SER A 11 9.11 -12.86 6.24
C SER A 11 9.11 -13.40 4.81
N HIS A 12 8.17 -14.29 4.50
CA HIS A 12 7.92 -14.77 3.15
C HIS A 12 7.13 -13.72 2.39
N GLY A 13 7.78 -13.01 1.47
CA GLY A 13 7.12 -12.06 0.59
C GLY A 13 8.06 -11.03 -0.01
N LYS A 14 7.68 -10.50 -1.18
CA LYS A 14 8.34 -9.34 -1.78
C LYS A 14 8.22 -8.17 -0.80
N PRO A 15 9.32 -7.45 -0.48
CA PRO A 15 9.23 -6.27 0.37
C PRO A 15 8.15 -5.34 -0.17
N ARG A 16 7.24 -4.94 0.71
CA ARG A 16 6.13 -4.06 0.35
C ARG A 16 6.74 -2.78 -0.23
N VAL A 17 6.15 -2.27 -1.32
CA VAL A 17 6.53 -0.95 -1.83
C VAL A 17 6.45 0.03 -0.66
N ASP A 18 7.50 0.83 -0.50
CA ASP A 18 7.60 1.81 0.59
C ASP A 18 6.34 2.68 0.63
N ASP A 19 5.63 2.67 1.77
CA ASP A 19 4.34 3.34 1.88
C ASP A 19 4.50 4.87 1.71
N ARG A 20 5.68 5.45 2.01
CA ARG A 20 5.98 6.86 1.75
C ARG A 20 6.00 7.16 0.25
N CYS A 21 6.66 6.30 -0.52
CA CYS A 21 6.73 6.38 -1.98
C CYS A 21 5.32 6.32 -2.62
N VAL A 22 4.46 5.43 -2.11
CA VAL A 22 3.05 5.33 -2.51
C VAL A 22 2.26 6.60 -2.20
N LEU A 23 2.42 7.14 -0.98
CA LEU A 23 1.76 8.38 -0.56
C LEU A 23 2.19 9.57 -1.40
N SER A 24 3.50 9.72 -1.64
CA SER A 24 4.05 10.77 -2.50
C SER A 24 3.47 10.68 -3.91
N GLY A 25 3.35 9.48 -4.48
CA GLY A 25 2.74 9.26 -5.79
C GLY A 25 1.26 9.65 -5.83
N ILE A 26 0.48 9.27 -4.81
CA ILE A 26 -0.95 9.63 -4.71
C ILE A 26 -1.13 11.15 -4.61
N ILE A 27 -0.34 11.82 -3.76
CA ILE A 27 -0.41 13.28 -3.57
C ILE A 27 -0.03 14.00 -4.87
N PHE A 28 1.00 13.53 -5.57
CA PHE A 28 1.43 14.10 -6.84
C PHE A 28 0.32 14.03 -7.90
N ILE A 29 -0.35 12.89 -8.04
CA ILE A 29 -1.44 12.70 -9.01
C ILE A 29 -2.62 13.62 -8.67
N ASN A 30 -3.04 13.65 -7.40
CA ASN A 30 -4.17 14.48 -6.96
C ASN A 30 -3.88 15.98 -7.10
N ARG A 31 -2.65 16.42 -6.82
CA ARG A 31 -2.25 17.83 -6.93
C ARG A 31 -2.20 18.33 -8.36
N ASN A 32 -1.78 17.47 -9.29
CA ASN A 32 -1.64 17.82 -10.70
C ASN A 32 -2.87 17.45 -11.56
N GLY A 33 -3.87 16.77 -10.97
CA GLY A 33 -5.06 16.30 -11.71
C GLY A 33 -4.73 15.27 -12.80
N LEU A 34 -3.61 14.55 -12.67
CA LEU A 34 -3.14 13.62 -13.68
C LEU A 34 -3.94 12.32 -13.66
N ARG A 35 -3.89 11.57 -14.76
CA ARG A 35 -4.41 10.20 -14.76
C ARG A 35 -3.45 9.31 -13.98
N TRP A 36 -4.00 8.30 -13.31
CA TRP A 36 -3.19 7.31 -12.59
C TRP A 36 -2.15 6.62 -13.48
N CYS A 37 -2.39 6.48 -14.79
CA CYS A 37 -1.44 5.90 -15.73
C CYS A 37 -0.18 6.75 -15.94
N ASP A 38 -0.28 8.07 -15.72
CA ASP A 38 0.81 9.03 -15.96
C ASP A 38 1.70 9.21 -14.72
N ALA A 39 1.44 8.44 -13.65
CA ALA A 39 2.26 8.51 -12.46
C ALA A 39 3.70 8.05 -12.74
N PRO A 40 4.71 8.76 -12.22
CA PRO A 40 6.10 8.36 -12.34
C PRO A 40 6.31 6.94 -11.79
N ARG A 41 7.04 6.11 -12.55
CA ARG A 41 7.40 4.72 -12.14
C ARG A 41 8.20 4.66 -10.84
N GLU A 42 8.86 5.76 -10.49
CA GLU A 42 9.59 5.94 -9.22
C GLU A 42 8.68 5.73 -8.01
N TYR A 43 7.39 6.09 -8.09
CA TYR A 43 6.41 5.91 -7.01
C TYR A 43 5.86 4.48 -6.90
N GLY A 44 6.32 3.58 -7.79
CA GLY A 44 5.88 2.21 -7.87
C GLY A 44 4.74 1.99 -8.89
N PRO A 45 4.20 0.76 -8.95
CA PRO A 45 3.19 0.42 -9.94
C PRO A 45 1.92 1.27 -9.78
N THR A 46 1.44 1.85 -10.86
CA THR A 46 0.22 2.68 -10.92
C THR A 46 -1.01 1.97 -10.34
N LYS A 47 -1.13 0.66 -10.57
CA LYS A 47 -2.17 -0.19 -9.97
C LYS A 47 -2.11 -0.21 -8.43
N THR A 48 -0.91 -0.18 -7.84
CA THR A 48 -0.71 -0.13 -6.39
C THR A 48 -1.19 1.20 -5.82
N LEU A 49 -0.85 2.31 -6.48
CA LEU A 49 -1.29 3.65 -6.08
C LEU A 49 -2.82 3.75 -6.07
N TYR A 50 -3.47 3.34 -7.17
CA TYR A 50 -4.93 3.37 -7.28
C TYR A 50 -5.62 2.48 -6.24
N ASN A 51 -5.16 1.23 -6.08
CA ASN A 51 -5.76 0.30 -5.12
C ASN A 51 -5.63 0.81 -3.68
N ARG A 52 -4.52 1.47 -3.35
CA ARG A 52 -4.28 2.07 -2.03
C ARG A 52 -5.17 3.29 -1.82
N TRP A 53 -5.23 4.20 -2.79
CA TRP A 53 -6.12 5.35 -2.74
C TRP A 53 -7.59 4.93 -2.58
N LYS A 54 -8.06 3.99 -3.40
CA LYS A 54 -9.44 3.48 -3.35
C LYS A 54 -9.78 2.81 -2.02
N ARG A 55 -8.83 2.09 -1.43
CA ARG A 55 -9.01 1.46 -0.11
C ARG A 55 -9.14 2.49 1.00
N TRP A 56 -8.46 3.64 0.88
CA TRP A 56 -8.56 4.73 1.85
C TRP A 56 -9.77 5.63 1.61
N SER A 57 -10.22 5.77 0.37
CA SER A 57 -11.40 6.58 0.03
C SER A 57 -12.72 5.86 0.34
N ASP A 58 -12.72 4.53 0.47
CA ASP A 58 -13.91 3.74 0.78
C ASP A 58 -13.98 3.44 2.30
N PRO A 59 -14.73 4.25 3.09
CA PRO A 59 -14.90 4.02 4.52
C PRO A 59 -15.57 2.66 4.83
N SER A 60 -16.33 2.10 3.87
CA SER A 60 -16.95 0.78 4.02
C SER A 60 -15.90 -0.33 3.98
N GLN A 61 -14.83 -0.16 3.21
CA GLN A 61 -13.66 -1.05 3.20
C GLN A 61 -12.83 -0.91 4.49
N ASP A 62 -12.65 0.31 4.99
CA ASP A 62 -11.96 0.53 6.27
C ASP A 62 -12.69 -0.16 7.43
N LEU A 63 -14.01 0.02 7.52
CA LEU A 63 -14.86 -0.65 8.51
C LEU A 63 -14.79 -2.18 8.39
N ARG A 64 -14.79 -2.72 7.17
CA ARG A 64 -14.67 -4.17 6.93
C ARG A 64 -13.29 -4.71 7.32
N ASN A 65 -12.23 -3.91 7.19
CA ASN A 65 -10.88 -4.25 7.65
C ASN A 65 -10.77 -4.21 9.18
N ARG A 66 -11.34 -3.18 9.83
CA ARG A 66 -11.43 -3.06 11.29
C ARG A 66 -12.25 -4.19 11.92
N ALA A 67 -13.32 -4.62 11.26
CA ALA A 67 -14.16 -5.73 11.72
C ALA A 67 -13.53 -7.13 11.52
N GLY A 68 -12.31 -7.23 10.97
CA GLY A 68 -11.64 -8.53 10.77
C GLY A 68 -12.28 -9.44 9.73
N LEU A 69 -13.18 -8.92 8.89
CA LEU A 69 -14.03 -9.72 7.97
C LEU A 69 -13.32 -10.14 6.67
N ARG A 70 -12.01 -9.93 6.55
CA ARG A 70 -11.21 -10.37 5.40
C ARG A 70 -10.46 -11.67 5.73
N LYS A 71 -10.99 -12.77 5.20
CA LYS A 71 -10.25 -14.00 4.94
C LYS A 71 -9.24 -13.76 3.81
N TRP A 72 -8.00 -14.21 4.03
CA TRP A 72 -6.83 -14.01 3.18
C TRP A 72 -7.03 -14.52 1.75
#